data_AF-A0A960JKK3-F1
#
_entry.id   AF-A0A960JKK3-F1
#
_cell.length_a   1.000
_cell.length_b   1.000
_cell.length_c   1.000
_cell.angle_alpha   90.00
_cell.angle_beta   90.00
_cell.angle_gamma   90.00
#
_symmetry.space_group_name_H-M   'P 1'
#
loop_
_entity.id
_entity.type
_entity.pdbx_description
1 polymer ?
#
loop_
_entity_poly.entity_id
_entity_poly.type
_entity_poly.pdbx_seq_one_letter_code
_entity_poly.pdbx_strand_id
1 'polypeptide(L)'
;GPGRSAQHEGNEIESPEGRWSHSTLCGRTWNRMAAGADELLPLWRDPAFAPTCRGCLRILDSWFPTADTPSGVWLLASVVAEEVTRFSSTYVTGVPVEHVEVTRAAIRKVLRSNGFRSSTRVANGVVQVWSDDAYDALDPAEIRTRVTSALQLITIGVDAAPQRDPDAAGGRVDWHTWVIE
;
A
#
# COMPACT_ATOMS: atom_id res chain seq x y z
N GLY A 1 31.75 -18.62 -5.37
CA GLY A 1 33.00 -17.85 -5.54
C GLY A 1 32.95 -16.65 -4.63
N PRO A 2 34.04 -16.28 -3.93
CA PRO A 2 34.01 -15.19 -2.98
C PRO A 2 33.90 -13.87 -3.78
N GLY A 3 32.84 -13.11 -3.52
CA GLY A 3 32.63 -11.80 -4.12
C GLY A 3 33.71 -10.83 -3.63
N ARG A 4 34.44 -10.23 -4.57
CA ARG A 4 35.42 -9.17 -4.29
C ARG A 4 34.71 -7.97 -3.67
N SER A 5 34.92 -7.74 -2.38
CA SER A 5 34.68 -6.45 -1.75
C SER A 5 35.62 -5.43 -2.40
N ALA A 6 35.07 -4.42 -3.07
CA ALA A 6 35.85 -3.29 -3.52
C ALA A 6 36.45 -2.60 -2.28
N GLN A 7 37.78 -2.60 -2.18
CA GLN A 7 38.50 -1.77 -1.23
C GLN A 7 38.30 -0.32 -1.67
N HIS A 8 37.49 0.43 -0.94
CA HIS A 8 37.43 1.88 -1.06
C HIS A 8 38.42 2.48 -0.07
N GLU A 9 39.62 2.79 -0.57
CA GLU A 9 40.44 3.87 -0.02
C GLU A 9 39.82 5.20 -0.49
N GLY A 10 39.46 6.10 0.43
CA GLY A 10 39.05 7.45 0.06
C GLY A 10 38.11 8.12 1.05
N ASN A 11 38.69 9.02 1.85
CA ASN A 11 38.08 10.03 2.72
C ASN A 11 37.28 9.54 3.93
N GLU A 12 38.00 9.34 5.04
CA GLU A 12 37.49 9.65 6.37
C GLU A 12 37.00 11.09 6.38
N ILE A 13 35.68 11.28 6.22
CA ILE A 13 35.04 12.55 6.52
C ILE A 13 34.95 12.60 8.04
N GLU A 14 35.70 13.50 8.67
CA GLU A 14 35.52 13.85 10.07
C GLU A 14 34.03 14.08 10.32
N SER A 15 33.45 13.23 11.16
CA SER A 15 32.06 13.36 11.59
C SER A 15 31.92 14.72 12.29
N PRO A 16 30.93 15.56 11.95
CA PRO A 16 30.70 16.80 12.68
C PRO A 16 30.54 16.45 14.16
N GLU A 17 31.48 16.96 14.96
CA GLU A 17 31.78 16.52 16.32
C GLU A 17 30.52 16.19 17.13
N GLY A 18 30.43 14.94 17.57
CA GLY A 18 29.56 14.50 18.67
C GLY A 18 28.06 14.41 18.41
N ARG A 19 27.55 14.73 17.21
CA ARG A 19 26.09 14.70 16.97
C ARG A 19 25.56 13.41 16.35
N TRP A 20 26.40 12.57 15.74
CA TRP A 20 25.94 11.43 14.95
C TRP A 20 26.78 10.16 15.17
N SER A 21 26.12 9.01 15.22
CA SER A 21 26.76 7.70 15.23
C SER A 21 27.46 7.42 13.90
N HIS A 22 28.67 6.83 13.93
CA HIS A 22 29.43 6.40 12.74
C HIS A 22 28.75 5.25 11.97
N SER A 23 27.76 4.60 12.57
CA SER A 23 26.95 3.54 11.94
C SER A 23 25.48 3.92 11.88
N THR A 24 24.81 3.43 10.84
CA THR A 24 23.35 3.44 10.70
C THR A 24 22.69 2.56 11.79
N LEU A 25 21.38 2.72 12.00
CA LEU A 25 20.61 1.92 12.98
C LEU A 25 20.75 0.40 12.77
N CYS A 26 20.96 -0.05 11.52
CA CYS A 26 21.14 -1.46 11.20
C CYS A 26 22.60 -1.95 11.29
N GLY A 27 23.52 -1.13 11.82
CA GLY A 27 24.93 -1.48 12.03
C GLY A 27 25.80 -1.38 10.77
N ARG A 28 25.25 -0.95 9.63
CA ARG A 28 26.06 -0.67 8.43
C ARG A 28 26.74 0.68 8.57
N THR A 29 27.98 0.79 8.12
CA THR A 29 28.67 2.08 7.94
C THR A 29 27.80 3.00 7.09
N TRP A 30 27.83 4.31 7.36
CA TRP A 30 27.19 5.31 6.51
C TRP A 30 27.85 5.30 5.13
N ASN A 31 27.40 4.39 4.27
CA ASN A 31 27.66 4.52 2.85
C ASN A 31 26.80 5.70 2.42
N ARG A 32 27.46 6.82 2.05
CA ARG A 32 26.83 7.86 1.23
C ARG A 32 26.06 7.10 0.17
N MET A 33 24.73 7.23 0.15
CA MET A 33 23.95 6.58 -0.90
C MET A 33 24.57 7.04 -2.21
N ALA A 34 25.15 6.11 -2.97
CA ALA A 34 25.47 6.37 -4.34
C ALA A 34 24.16 6.88 -4.93
N ALA A 35 24.13 8.16 -5.26
CA ALA A 35 23.05 8.79 -6.00
C ALA A 35 23.08 8.16 -7.39
N GLY A 36 22.63 6.91 -7.49
CA GLY A 36 22.39 6.25 -8.76
C GLY A 36 21.10 6.83 -9.33
N ALA A 37 21.18 8.10 -9.78
CA ALA A 37 20.30 8.80 -10.73
C ALA A 37 20.21 10.33 -10.51
N ASP A 38 21.07 11.00 -9.73
CA ASP A 38 20.93 12.44 -9.51
C ASP A 38 22.18 13.24 -9.89
N GLU A 39 22.35 13.48 -11.19
CA GLU A 39 23.03 14.68 -11.68
C GLU A 39 22.05 15.87 -11.87
N LEU A 40 20.78 15.75 -11.44
CA LEU A 40 19.74 16.76 -11.72
C LEU A 40 18.90 17.22 -10.52
N LEU A 41 19.22 16.85 -9.28
CA LEU A 41 18.49 17.44 -8.15
C LEU A 41 19.04 18.82 -7.74
N PRO A 42 18.18 19.84 -7.62
CA PRO A 42 18.58 21.18 -7.21
C PRO A 42 19.24 21.22 -5.82
N LEU A 43 20.21 22.12 -5.65
CA LEU A 43 21.04 22.32 -4.46
C LEU A 43 20.29 22.50 -3.12
N TRP A 44 18.98 22.77 -3.11
CA TRP A 44 18.21 22.91 -1.86
C TRP A 44 17.68 21.58 -1.30
N ARG A 45 17.75 20.47 -2.06
CA ARG A 45 17.60 19.13 -1.48
C ARG A 45 18.95 18.72 -0.88
N ASP A 46 19.26 19.28 0.28
CA ASP A 46 20.17 18.64 1.21
C ASP A 46 19.69 17.18 1.36
N PRO A 47 20.48 16.15 1.01
CA PRO A 47 20.02 14.77 1.06
C PRO A 47 19.51 14.53 2.46
N ALA A 48 18.19 14.46 2.62
CA ALA A 48 17.58 14.23 3.91
C ALA A 48 18.25 12.97 4.47
N PHE A 49 19.04 13.15 5.53
CA PHE A 49 19.79 12.13 6.26
C PHE A 49 18.82 11.20 7.02
N ALA A 50 17.74 10.80 6.36
CA ALA A 50 16.77 9.86 6.86
C ALA A 50 17.35 8.44 6.71
N PRO A 51 16.94 7.50 7.57
CA PRO A 51 17.31 6.09 7.44
C PRO A 51 16.74 5.52 6.14
N THR A 52 17.52 5.55 5.06
CA THR A 52 17.06 5.16 3.72
C THR A 52 17.03 3.66 3.49
N CYS A 53 17.73 2.86 4.31
CA CYS A 53 17.76 1.43 4.10
C CYS A 53 16.59 0.72 4.78
N ARG A 54 16.02 -0.27 4.09
CA ARG A 54 14.92 -1.12 4.58
C ARG A 54 15.18 -1.73 5.96
N GLY A 55 16.46 -1.98 6.30
CA GLY A 55 16.86 -2.48 7.62
C GLY A 55 16.70 -1.44 8.74
N CYS A 56 17.09 -0.19 8.50
CA CYS A 56 16.94 0.88 9.48
C CYS A 56 15.48 1.26 9.68
N LEU A 57 14.70 1.31 8.60
CA LEU A 57 13.25 1.54 8.68
C LEU A 57 12.56 0.47 9.53
N ARG A 58 12.89 -0.82 9.32
CA ARG A 58 12.36 -1.91 10.14
C ARG A 58 12.69 -1.78 11.64
N ILE A 59 13.86 -1.24 11.99
CA ILE A 59 14.24 -1.02 13.39
C ILE A 59 13.42 0.14 13.98
N LEU A 60 13.28 1.25 13.23
CA LEU A 60 12.40 2.35 13.65
C LEU A 60 10.95 1.87 13.82
N ASP A 61 10.43 1.10 12.88
CA ASP A 61 9.08 0.53 12.94
C ASP A 61 8.89 -0.31 14.20
N SER A 62 9.93 -1.01 14.67
CA SER A 62 9.86 -1.82 15.90
C SER A 62 9.78 -1.01 17.20
N TRP A 63 10.09 0.29 17.15
CA TRP A 63 9.96 1.17 18.32
C TRP A 63 8.54 1.70 18.51
N PHE A 64 7.69 1.59 17.48
CA PHE A 64 6.28 1.94 17.58
C PHE A 64 5.49 0.73 18.08
N PRO A 65 4.56 0.92 19.04
CA PRO A 65 3.71 -0.18 19.50
C PRO A 65 2.92 -0.72 18.32
N THR A 66 2.88 -2.06 18.22
CA THR A 66 1.99 -2.71 17.24
C THR A 66 0.56 -2.55 17.75
N ALA A 67 -0.32 -1.98 16.94
CA ALA A 67 -1.73 -1.92 17.28
C ALA A 67 -2.30 -3.34 17.38
N ASP A 68 -3.17 -3.55 18.37
CA ASP A 68 -3.89 -4.80 18.48
C ASP A 68 -4.70 -5.08 17.22
N THR A 69 -4.88 -6.36 16.90
CA THR A 69 -5.71 -6.75 15.76
C THR A 69 -7.17 -6.44 16.11
N PRO A 70 -7.84 -5.51 15.41
CA PRO A 70 -9.14 -5.05 15.82
C PRO A 70 -10.20 -6.13 15.58
N SER A 71 -11.21 -6.15 16.45
CA SER A 71 -12.31 -7.12 16.36
C SER A 71 -13.08 -6.91 15.05
N GLY A 72 -13.33 -7.99 14.29
CA GLY A 72 -14.03 -7.88 13.01
C GLY A 72 -13.16 -7.61 11.76
N VAL A 73 -11.84 -7.40 11.88
CA VAL A 73 -10.98 -7.20 10.69
C VAL A 73 -11.02 -8.37 9.70
N TRP A 74 -11.24 -9.59 10.21
CA TRP A 74 -11.39 -10.79 9.38
C TRP A 74 -12.73 -10.82 8.63
N LEU A 75 -13.81 -10.34 9.27
CA LEU A 75 -15.12 -10.22 8.62
C LEU A 75 -15.07 -9.17 7.51
N LEU A 76 -14.48 -8.00 7.80
CA LEU A 76 -14.20 -6.99 6.79
C LEU A 76 -13.40 -7.57 5.62
N ALA A 77 -12.33 -8.32 5.90
CA ALA A 77 -11.51 -8.94 4.87
C ALA A 77 -12.29 -9.93 4.00
N SER A 78 -13.25 -10.67 4.58
CA SER A 78 -14.16 -11.55 3.84
C SER A 78 -15.11 -10.79 2.92
N VAL A 79 -15.72 -9.71 3.41
CA VAL A 79 -16.60 -8.84 2.58
C VAL A 79 -15.80 -8.22 1.43
N VAL A 80 -14.60 -7.70 1.71
CA VAL A 80 -13.70 -7.17 0.68
C VAL A 80 -13.34 -8.25 -0.35
N ALA A 81 -13.09 -9.49 0.09
CA ALA A 81 -12.76 -10.57 -0.83
C ALA A 81 -13.94 -10.95 -1.73
N GLU A 82 -15.17 -10.93 -1.21
CA GLU A 82 -16.39 -11.13 -1.99
C GLU A 82 -16.54 -10.03 -3.05
N GLU A 83 -16.39 -8.77 -2.66
CA GLU A 83 -16.42 -7.62 -3.57
C GLU A 83 -15.36 -7.71 -4.67
N VAL A 84 -14.11 -8.04 -4.31
CA VAL A 84 -13.03 -8.22 -5.30
C VAL A 84 -13.32 -9.42 -6.22
N THR A 85 -13.92 -10.49 -5.72
CA THR A 85 -14.29 -11.63 -6.57
C THR A 85 -15.38 -11.26 -7.57
N ARG A 86 -16.34 -10.42 -7.15
CA ARG A 86 -17.49 -9.98 -7.98
C ARG A 86 -17.16 -8.85 -8.96
N PHE A 87 -16.24 -7.96 -8.60
CA PHE A 87 -15.96 -6.73 -9.35
C PHE A 87 -14.49 -6.53 -9.71
N SER A 88 -13.64 -7.53 -9.47
CA SER A 88 -12.17 -7.52 -9.60
C SER A 88 -11.42 -6.47 -8.76
N SER A 89 -12.14 -5.53 -8.15
CA SER A 89 -11.57 -4.43 -7.38
C SER A 89 -12.59 -3.85 -6.40
N THR A 90 -12.07 -3.26 -5.32
CA THR A 90 -12.85 -2.52 -4.32
C THR A 90 -11.93 -1.56 -3.56
N TYR A 91 -12.49 -0.77 -2.67
CA TYR A 91 -11.75 0.10 -1.78
C TYR A 91 -12.40 0.17 -0.39
N VAL A 92 -11.55 0.22 0.63
CA VAL A 92 -11.95 0.36 2.03
C VAL A 92 -11.72 1.80 2.50
N THR A 93 -12.75 2.41 3.07
CA THR A 93 -12.69 3.77 3.64
C THR A 93 -12.72 3.75 5.16
N GLY A 94 -12.18 4.81 5.79
CA GLY A 94 -12.26 5.00 7.24
C GLY A 94 -11.33 4.11 8.07
N VAL A 95 -10.32 3.50 7.45
CA VAL A 95 -9.36 2.65 8.18
C VAL A 95 -8.43 3.53 9.01
N PRO A 96 -8.39 3.40 10.36
CA PRO A 96 -7.43 4.11 11.20
C PRO A 96 -5.99 3.76 10.78
N VAL A 97 -5.08 4.74 10.85
CA VAL A 97 -3.72 4.63 10.30
C VAL A 97 -2.95 3.46 10.92
N GLU A 98 -3.16 3.22 12.20
CA GLU A 98 -2.60 2.15 13.02
C GLU A 98 -3.06 0.75 12.59
N HIS A 99 -4.21 0.64 11.92
CA HIS A 99 -4.79 -0.63 11.48
C HIS A 99 -4.62 -0.91 9.98
N VAL A 100 -4.17 0.06 9.18
CA VAL A 100 -4.02 -0.07 7.73
C VAL A 100 -3.27 -1.34 7.31
N GLU A 101 -2.11 -1.62 7.91
CA GLU A 101 -1.31 -2.78 7.51
C GLU A 101 -1.91 -4.11 7.95
N VAL A 102 -2.55 -4.16 9.12
CA VAL A 102 -3.29 -5.34 9.60
C VAL A 102 -4.46 -5.63 8.66
N THR A 103 -5.22 -4.62 8.27
CA THR A 103 -6.33 -4.72 7.31
C THR A 103 -5.86 -5.24 5.96
N ARG A 104 -4.78 -4.66 5.41
CA ARG A 104 -4.20 -5.12 4.14
C ARG A 104 -3.70 -6.55 4.24
N ALA A 105 -3.12 -6.95 5.36
CA ALA A 105 -2.63 -8.31 5.56
C ALA A 105 -3.79 -9.32 5.63
N ALA A 106 -4.86 -8.99 6.36
CA ALA A 106 -6.07 -9.79 6.47
C ALA A 106 -6.73 -10.00 5.10
N ILE A 107 -6.98 -8.91 4.36
CA ILE A 107 -7.55 -8.95 3.01
C ILE A 107 -6.71 -9.84 2.07
N ARG A 108 -5.39 -9.60 2.01
CA ARG A 108 -4.50 -10.41 1.17
C ARG A 108 -4.49 -11.88 1.58
N LYS A 109 -4.67 -12.19 2.87
CA LYS A 109 -4.72 -13.57 3.34
C LYS A 109 -6.01 -14.26 2.91
N VAL A 110 -7.16 -13.59 3.04
CA VAL A 110 -8.46 -14.13 2.62
C VAL A 110 -8.53 -14.30 1.09
N LEU A 111 -8.08 -13.32 0.31
CA LEU A 111 -8.03 -13.44 -1.15
C LEU A 111 -7.15 -14.61 -1.59
N ARG A 112 -5.98 -14.78 -0.97
CA ARG A 112 -5.11 -15.94 -1.23
C ARG A 112 -5.75 -17.27 -0.86
N SER A 113 -6.50 -17.36 0.25
CA SER A 113 -7.21 -18.60 0.58
C SER A 113 -8.32 -18.91 -0.41
N ASN A 114 -8.86 -17.89 -1.08
CA ASN A 114 -9.85 -18.03 -2.15
C ASN A 114 -9.21 -18.30 -3.53
N GLY A 115 -7.87 -18.43 -3.61
CA GLY A 115 -7.16 -18.71 -4.85
C GLY A 115 -6.78 -17.49 -5.69
N PHE A 116 -7.04 -16.27 -5.21
CA PHE A 116 -6.74 -15.04 -5.93
C PHE A 116 -5.48 -14.36 -5.42
N ARG A 117 -4.58 -14.00 -6.34
CA ARG A 117 -3.52 -13.03 -6.05
C ARG A 117 -4.12 -11.64 -6.02
N SER A 118 -3.60 -10.78 -5.14
CA SER A 118 -4.17 -9.45 -4.93
C SER A 118 -3.09 -8.41 -4.72
N SER A 119 -3.33 -7.23 -5.26
CA SER A 119 -2.54 -6.03 -4.99
C SER A 119 -3.33 -5.09 -4.09
N THR A 120 -2.62 -4.40 -3.19
CA THR A 120 -3.22 -3.41 -2.30
C THR A 120 -2.41 -2.12 -2.34
N ARG A 121 -3.09 -0.97 -2.37
CA ARG A 121 -2.47 0.36 -2.31
C ARG A 121 -3.18 1.22 -1.28
N VAL A 122 -2.44 2.08 -0.61
CA VAL A 122 -3.00 3.07 0.32
C VAL A 122 -2.78 4.45 -0.28
N ALA A 123 -3.85 5.21 -0.43
CA ALA A 123 -3.79 6.60 -0.88
C ALA A 123 -4.90 7.40 -0.19
N ASN A 124 -4.57 8.56 0.38
CA ASN A 124 -5.54 9.46 1.02
C ASN A 124 -6.45 8.77 2.06
N GLY A 125 -5.89 7.85 2.88
CA GLY A 125 -6.66 7.12 3.89
C GLY A 125 -7.60 6.05 3.34
N VAL A 126 -7.49 5.71 2.04
CA VAL A 126 -8.28 4.67 1.39
C VAL A 126 -7.38 3.48 1.03
N VAL A 127 -7.81 2.29 1.41
CA VAL A 127 -7.15 1.02 1.04
C VAL A 127 -7.79 0.50 -0.24
N GLN A 128 -7.12 0.68 -1.37
CA GLN A 128 -7.52 0.12 -2.66
C GLN A 128 -7.05 -1.33 -2.77
N VAL A 129 -7.91 -2.20 -3.30
CA VAL A 129 -7.65 -3.62 -3.47
C VAL A 129 -8.10 -4.04 -4.86
N TRP A 130 -7.27 -4.79 -5.57
CA TRP A 130 -7.64 -5.38 -6.86
C TRP A 130 -6.95 -6.73 -7.07
N SER A 131 -7.52 -7.53 -7.96
CA SER A 131 -7.01 -8.84 -8.35
C SER A 131 -7.14 -8.98 -9.86
N ASP A 132 -6.00 -9.15 -10.53
CA ASP A 132 -5.97 -9.43 -11.98
C ASP A 132 -6.56 -10.84 -12.24
N ASP A 133 -6.26 -11.80 -11.37
CA ASP A 133 -6.84 -13.16 -11.43
C ASP A 133 -8.38 -13.14 -11.34
N ALA A 134 -8.94 -12.24 -10.52
CA ALA A 134 -10.39 -12.08 -10.40
C ALA A 134 -10.96 -11.35 -11.62
N TYR A 135 -10.24 -10.39 -12.20
CA TYR A 135 -10.64 -9.73 -13.44
C TYR A 135 -10.71 -10.73 -14.60
N ASP A 136 -9.70 -11.58 -14.74
CA ASP A 136 -9.63 -12.60 -15.79
C ASP A 136 -10.72 -13.68 -15.64
N ALA A 137 -11.25 -13.86 -14.43
CA ALA A 137 -12.33 -14.79 -14.15
C ALA A 137 -13.74 -14.23 -14.45
N LEU A 138 -13.89 -12.92 -14.68
CA LEU A 138 -15.18 -12.31 -14.99
C LEU A 138 -15.65 -12.63 -16.41
N ASP A 139 -16.97 -12.77 -16.60
CA ASP A 139 -17.56 -12.93 -17.94
C ASP A 139 -17.40 -11.62 -18.74
N PRO A 140 -16.73 -11.64 -19.91
CA PRO A 140 -16.60 -10.47 -20.78
C PRO A 140 -17.94 -9.82 -21.16
N ALA A 141 -19.03 -10.59 -21.26
CA ALA A 141 -20.36 -10.05 -21.54
C ALA A 141 -20.91 -9.22 -20.37
N GLU A 142 -20.64 -9.64 -19.14
CA GLU A 142 -21.00 -8.91 -17.93
C GLU A 142 -20.21 -7.61 -17.82
N ILE A 143 -18.89 -7.65 -18.10
CA ILE A 143 -18.05 -6.44 -18.14
C ILE A 143 -18.59 -5.45 -19.17
N ARG A 144 -18.91 -5.91 -20.39
CA ARG A 144 -19.45 -5.06 -21.45
C ARG A 144 -20.77 -4.41 -21.02
N THR A 145 -21.65 -5.15 -20.37
CA THR A 145 -22.92 -4.64 -19.85
C THR A 145 -22.67 -3.52 -18.82
N ARG A 146 -21.82 -3.78 -17.81
CA ARG A 146 -21.48 -2.79 -16.77
C ARG A 146 -20.87 -1.51 -17.36
N VAL A 147 -19.92 -1.63 -18.29
CA VAL A 147 -19.31 -0.47 -18.98
C VAL A 147 -20.33 0.31 -19.79
N THR A 148 -21.22 -0.38 -20.52
CA THR A 148 -22.26 0.28 -21.32
C THR A 148 -23.23 1.07 -20.43
N SER A 149 -23.67 0.47 -19.31
CA SER A 149 -24.51 1.15 -18.32
C SER A 149 -23.82 2.37 -17.70
N ALA A 150 -22.53 2.27 -17.36
CA ALA A 150 -21.76 3.39 -16.83
C ALA A 150 -21.61 4.53 -17.86
N LEU A 151 -21.36 4.21 -19.13
CA LEU A 151 -21.29 5.21 -20.21
C LEU A 151 -22.64 5.89 -20.46
N GLN A 152 -23.75 5.15 -20.37
CA GLN A 152 -25.09 5.73 -20.45
C GLN A 152 -25.34 6.73 -19.31
N LEU A 153 -24.94 6.42 -18.08
CA LEU A 153 -25.06 7.35 -16.94
C LEU A 153 -24.25 8.64 -17.15
N ILE A 154 -23.05 8.55 -17.73
CA ILE A 154 -22.23 9.74 -18.05
C ILE A 154 -22.90 10.60 -19.13
N THR A 155 -23.55 9.96 -20.10
CA THR A 155 -24.18 10.64 -21.25
C THR A 155 -25.47 11.38 -20.87
N ILE A 156 -26.17 10.94 -19.83
CA ILE A 156 -27.45 11.52 -19.38
C ILE A 156 -27.27 12.83 -18.58
N GLY A 157 -26.05 13.12 -18.10
CA GLY A 157 -25.74 14.36 -17.37
C GLY A 157 -26.10 14.33 -15.88
N VAL A 158 -25.36 15.12 -15.10
CA VAL A 158 -25.24 15.08 -13.61
C VAL A 158 -26.48 15.59 -12.85
N ASP A 159 -27.57 15.99 -13.51
CA ASP A 159 -28.73 16.60 -12.85
C ASP A 159 -29.73 15.60 -12.25
N ALA A 160 -29.55 14.31 -12.49
CA ALA A 160 -30.12 13.27 -11.64
C ALA A 160 -29.01 12.79 -10.71
N ALA A 161 -29.13 13.06 -9.40
CA ALA A 161 -28.28 12.43 -8.40
C ALA A 161 -28.22 10.93 -8.74
N PRO A 162 -27.06 10.38 -9.12
CA PRO A 162 -27.00 9.05 -9.67
C PRO A 162 -27.49 8.12 -8.58
N GLN A 163 -28.66 7.51 -8.81
CA GLN A 163 -29.12 6.39 -8.02
C GLN A 163 -28.18 5.25 -8.38
N ARG A 164 -27.01 5.26 -7.72
CA ARG A 164 -26.02 4.21 -7.80
C ARG A 164 -26.75 2.94 -7.42
N ASP A 165 -26.93 2.07 -8.39
CA ASP A 165 -27.29 0.69 -8.08
C ASP A 165 -26.17 0.16 -7.17
N PRO A 166 -26.47 -0.14 -5.89
CA PRO A 166 -25.47 -0.63 -4.94
C PRO A 166 -24.82 -1.93 -5.41
N ASP A 167 -25.44 -2.65 -6.36
CA ASP A 167 -24.94 -3.87 -6.97
C ASP A 167 -24.09 -3.66 -8.25
N ALA A 168 -23.95 -2.43 -8.75
CA ALA A 168 -23.33 -2.18 -10.08
C ALA A 168 -21.88 -1.68 -10.07
N ALA A 169 -21.37 -1.19 -8.94
CA ALA A 169 -20.00 -0.72 -8.80
C ALA A 169 -19.34 -1.42 -7.61
N GLY A 170 -18.12 -1.95 -7.79
CA GLY A 170 -17.32 -2.54 -6.72
C GLY A 170 -17.48 -1.75 -5.44
N GLY A 171 -18.16 -2.36 -4.47
CA GLY A 171 -18.82 -1.67 -3.38
C GLY A 171 -17.79 -1.00 -2.51
N ARG A 172 -18.00 0.28 -2.19
CA ARG A 172 -17.26 0.94 -1.12
C ARG A 172 -17.49 0.14 0.16
N VAL A 173 -16.42 -0.42 0.73
CA VAL A 173 -16.51 -1.07 2.04
C VAL A 173 -16.09 -0.06 3.10
N ASP A 174 -16.99 0.25 4.04
CA ASP A 174 -16.67 1.18 5.12
C ASP A 174 -16.17 0.43 6.36
N TRP A 175 -15.00 0.81 6.88
CA TRP A 175 -14.35 0.16 8.03
C TRP A 175 -15.27 0.08 9.25
N HIS A 176 -15.92 1.19 9.58
CA HIS A 176 -16.73 1.32 10.80
C HIS A 176 -18.02 0.50 10.77
N THR A 177 -18.43 0.00 9.60
CA THR A 177 -19.55 -0.93 9.49
C THR A 177 -19.20 -2.32 10.03
N TRP A 178 -17.95 -2.74 9.92
CA TRP A 178 -17.54 -4.14 10.13
C TRP A 178 -16.58 -4.34 11.29
N VAL A 179 -15.91 -3.28 11.71
CA VAL A 179 -14.95 -3.28 12.81
C VAL A 179 -15.51 -2.43 13.94
N ILE A 180 -15.76 -3.08 15.07
CA ILE A 180 -16.25 -2.46 16.30
C ILE A 180 -15.07 -2.39 17.27
N GLU A 181 -14.84 -1.21 17.85
CA GLU A 181 -13.88 -0.97 18.93
C GLU A 181 -14.38 -1.54 20.26
#